data_AF-A0A8J5ZHI5-F1
#
_entry.id   AF-A0A8J5ZHI5-F1
#
_cell.length_a   1.000
_cell.length_b   1.000
_cell.length_c   1.000
_cell.angle_alpha   90.00
_cell.angle_beta   90.00
_cell.angle_gamma   90.00
#
_symmetry.space_group_name_H-M   'P 1'
#
loop_
_entity.id
_entity.type
_entity.pdbx_description
1 polymer ?
#
loop_
_entity_poly.entity_id
_entity_poly.type
_entity_poly.pdbx_seq_one_letter_code
_entity_poly.pdbx_strand_id
1 'polypeptide(L)'
;MENEFLNKVEDNAAVRAWSEKLQSEKGDSLTEGYVSELQEFTRVNAAQNELQELRDIWARWDEEAKQSFYQSYGDISYLLDIKVDKHLFRAMVQFWNAAYKCFTFGEVDLVPTLEEYTALLRCPKVQVRKAYAKENLRDLVLAHPDERKRIDIFALSIYGLVIFPKALRHVDEAVTDLFDRLEKGITPVPAILAETFRSLNMCRKSGNGRFIGCAQLLMVWFHGHFWKVDKVSYRVFSETYSPLKEEAAIQRREDISEEKWMEILQNLKEEDIEWRAFWMVPDEILYRCGNFDWVPLLGIWGATGYTPLLALRQYKLRQFIPVTYGLAQCEFSFKDAHYKKKVRELSDAWKQTRWMKRLAVGSIVTPEYDGWFKKRVNDNVPRPSLENTQPVVEHLRVVPSELEIIKQDFERKV
;
A
#
# COMPACT_ATOMS: atom_id res chain seq x y z
N MET A 1 -5.68 -9.76 -34.90
CA MET A 1 -4.54 -10.29 -34.12
C MET A 1 -4.89 -10.13 -32.67
N GLU A 2 -5.27 -11.22 -32.02
CA GLU A 2 -5.50 -11.26 -30.57
C GLU A 2 -4.18 -10.91 -29.87
N ASN A 3 -4.20 -9.87 -29.03
CA ASN A 3 -3.07 -9.56 -28.15
C ASN A 3 -3.04 -10.65 -27.08
N GLU A 4 -2.32 -11.74 -27.34
CA GLU A 4 -2.18 -12.85 -26.41
C GLU A 4 -1.40 -12.37 -25.17
N PHE A 5 -2.04 -12.40 -24.01
CA PHE A 5 -1.39 -12.15 -22.73
C PHE A 5 -0.47 -13.33 -22.43
N LEU A 6 0.84 -13.09 -22.38
CA LEU A 6 1.82 -14.13 -22.11
C LEU A 6 2.10 -14.19 -20.61
N ASN A 7 1.40 -15.10 -19.93
CA ASN A 7 1.69 -15.43 -18.53
C ASN A 7 2.69 -16.60 -18.48
N LYS A 8 3.83 -16.40 -17.78
CA LYS A 8 4.82 -17.46 -17.56
C LYS A 8 5.02 -17.70 -16.06
N VAL A 9 4.83 -18.94 -15.63
CA VAL A 9 5.15 -19.39 -14.27
C VAL A 9 6.49 -20.11 -14.28
N GLU A 10 7.43 -19.66 -13.43
CA GLU A 10 8.81 -20.15 -13.34
C GLU A 10 9.06 -20.80 -11.96
N ASP A 11 9.96 -21.78 -11.90
CA ASP A 11 10.32 -22.44 -10.64
C ASP A 11 11.20 -21.54 -9.76
N ASN A 12 11.03 -21.63 -8.44
CA ASN A 12 11.74 -20.81 -7.46
C ASN A 12 13.27 -20.82 -7.62
N ALA A 13 13.86 -21.98 -7.93
CA ALA A 13 15.31 -22.10 -8.13
C ALA A 13 15.80 -21.33 -9.37
N ALA A 14 15.01 -21.31 -10.45
CA ALA A 14 15.35 -20.55 -11.65
C ALA A 14 15.25 -19.03 -11.40
N VAL A 15 14.21 -18.61 -10.67
CA VAL A 15 14.05 -17.20 -10.28
C VAL A 15 15.18 -16.75 -9.36
N ARG A 16 15.58 -17.57 -8.38
CA ARG A 16 16.74 -17.32 -7.52
C ARG A 16 18.01 -17.11 -8.33
N ALA A 17 18.35 -18.07 -9.19
CA ALA A 17 19.58 -18.01 -9.99
C ALA A 17 19.60 -16.79 -10.91
N TRP A 18 18.47 -16.43 -11.51
CA TRP A 18 18.33 -15.21 -12.30
C TRP A 18 18.52 -13.96 -11.45
N SER A 19 17.89 -13.89 -10.28
CA SER A 19 17.90 -12.73 -9.39
C SER A 19 19.30 -12.45 -8.85
N GLU A 20 19.95 -13.46 -8.29
CA GLU A 20 21.32 -13.36 -7.74
C GLU A 20 22.33 -12.98 -8.82
N LYS A 21 22.23 -13.59 -10.01
CA LYS A 21 23.11 -13.25 -11.14
C LYS A 21 22.93 -11.80 -11.57
N LEU A 22 21.69 -11.36 -11.78
CA LEU A 22 21.42 -10.02 -12.29
C LEU A 22 21.81 -8.96 -11.27
N GLN A 23 21.54 -9.19 -9.99
CA GLN A 23 22.00 -8.31 -8.91
C GLN A 23 23.52 -8.20 -8.89
N SER A 24 24.24 -9.31 -9.06
CA SER A 24 25.71 -9.29 -9.13
C SER A 24 26.25 -8.57 -10.36
N GLU A 25 25.55 -8.60 -11.49
CA GLU A 25 25.98 -7.95 -12.75
C GLU A 25 25.65 -6.46 -12.79
N LYS A 26 24.52 -6.06 -12.22
CA LYS A 26 23.99 -4.69 -12.32
C LYS A 26 24.26 -3.84 -11.08
N GLY A 27 24.46 -4.46 -9.93
CA GLY A 27 24.61 -3.78 -8.65
C GLY A 27 23.27 -3.49 -7.96
N ASP A 28 23.34 -2.72 -6.89
CA ASP A 28 22.19 -2.41 -6.04
C ASP A 28 21.34 -1.23 -6.53
N SER A 29 20.20 -1.00 -5.86
CA SER A 29 19.34 0.17 -6.09
C SER A 29 20.07 1.49 -5.82
N LEU A 30 20.97 1.45 -4.83
CA LEU A 30 21.87 2.55 -4.47
C LEU A 30 23.33 2.12 -4.65
N THR A 31 24.12 2.96 -5.28
CA THR A 31 25.53 2.69 -5.53
C THR A 31 26.37 2.86 -4.27
N GLU A 32 27.48 2.13 -4.18
CA GLU A 32 28.47 2.33 -3.12
C GLU A 32 28.94 3.79 -3.07
N GLY A 33 29.05 4.34 -1.86
CA GLY A 33 29.39 5.75 -1.65
C GLY A 33 28.21 6.73 -1.80
N TYR A 34 26.99 6.26 -2.06
CA TYR A 34 25.80 7.11 -2.03
C TYR A 34 25.63 7.79 -0.67
N VAL A 35 25.38 9.10 -0.69
CA VAL A 35 25.12 9.92 0.49
C VAL A 35 23.61 10.20 0.54
N SER A 36 23.00 9.85 1.67
CA SER A 36 21.57 10.09 1.89
C SER A 36 21.22 11.57 1.81
N GLU A 37 20.21 11.90 1.02
CA GLU A 37 19.57 13.23 1.01
C GLU A 37 18.34 13.28 1.93
N LEU A 38 18.00 12.17 2.61
CA LEU A 38 16.82 12.10 3.45
C LEU A 38 17.04 12.83 4.78
N GLN A 39 15.98 13.46 5.28
CA GLN A 39 16.00 14.00 6.63
C GLN A 39 16.02 12.89 7.68
N GLU A 40 16.64 13.19 8.82
CA GLU A 40 16.74 12.28 9.98
C GLU A 40 15.37 11.84 10.46
N PHE A 41 14.40 12.78 10.48
CA PHE A 41 13.00 12.52 10.81
C PHE A 41 12.07 13.11 9.75
N THR A 42 10.94 12.44 9.54
CA THR A 42 9.87 12.86 8.63
C THR A 42 8.63 13.29 9.39
N ARG A 43 8.19 14.53 9.16
CA ARG A 43 6.93 15.08 9.70
C ARG A 43 5.74 14.75 8.79
N VAL A 44 5.13 13.58 8.99
CA VAL A 44 4.00 13.14 8.17
C VAL A 44 2.64 13.50 8.79
N ASN A 45 1.77 14.11 7.98
CA ASN A 45 0.36 14.28 8.27
C ASN A 45 -0.44 13.11 7.71
N ALA A 46 -1.11 12.36 8.58
CA ALA A 46 -2.03 11.28 8.22
C ALA A 46 -3.52 11.68 8.45
N ALA A 47 -3.84 12.97 8.35
CA ALA A 47 -5.21 13.46 8.49
C ALA A 47 -6.15 12.79 7.49
N GLN A 48 -7.25 12.24 8.03
CA GLN A 48 -8.24 11.50 7.28
C GLN A 48 -9.51 12.33 7.08
N ASN A 49 -10.33 11.89 6.13
CA ASN A 49 -11.69 12.40 6.00
C ASN A 49 -12.53 12.00 7.21
N GLU A 50 -13.45 12.87 7.62
CA GLU A 50 -14.51 12.51 8.55
C GLU A 50 -15.46 11.52 7.85
N LEU A 51 -15.56 10.30 8.39
CA LEU A 51 -16.30 9.20 7.75
C LEU A 51 -17.69 8.99 8.35
N GLN A 52 -18.12 9.82 9.31
CA GLN A 52 -19.38 9.60 10.04
C GLN A 52 -20.59 9.59 9.11
N GLU A 53 -20.63 10.50 8.11
CA GLU A 53 -21.71 10.53 7.11
C GLU A 53 -21.80 9.21 6.33
N LEU A 54 -20.66 8.65 5.90
CA LEU A 54 -20.61 7.36 5.19
C LEU A 54 -21.06 6.20 6.10
N ARG A 55 -20.64 6.20 7.38
CA ARG A 55 -21.08 5.19 8.36
C ARG A 55 -22.57 5.27 8.60
N ASP A 56 -23.14 6.47 8.73
CA ASP A 56 -24.57 6.68 8.94
C ASP A 56 -25.40 6.21 7.73
N ILE A 57 -24.89 6.42 6.51
CA ILE A 57 -25.50 5.90 5.28
C ILE A 57 -25.46 4.35 5.29
N TRP A 58 -24.28 3.77 5.56
CA TRP A 58 -24.10 2.32 5.62
C TRP A 58 -25.00 1.64 6.65
N ALA A 59 -25.14 2.24 7.83
CA ALA A 59 -25.98 1.73 8.91
C ALA A 59 -27.48 1.70 8.56
N ARG A 60 -27.93 2.53 7.61
CA ARG A 60 -29.32 2.59 7.14
C ARG A 60 -29.65 1.56 6.07
N TRP A 61 -28.64 0.96 5.45
CA TRP A 61 -28.88 -0.05 4.42
C TRP A 61 -29.35 -1.36 5.04
N ASP A 62 -30.35 -1.97 4.40
CA ASP A 62 -30.76 -3.32 4.70
C ASP A 62 -29.69 -4.33 4.27
N GLU A 63 -29.90 -5.60 4.63
CA GLU A 63 -28.93 -6.64 4.33
C GLU A 63 -28.85 -6.96 2.84
N GLU A 64 -29.93 -6.78 2.07
CA GLU A 64 -29.94 -7.03 0.62
C GLU A 64 -29.06 -6.02 -0.13
N ALA A 65 -29.19 -4.74 0.20
CA ALA A 65 -28.34 -3.68 -0.35
C ALA A 65 -26.87 -3.88 0.03
N LYS A 66 -26.59 -4.27 1.29
CA LYS A 66 -25.22 -4.60 1.73
C LYS A 66 -24.66 -5.80 0.98
N GLN A 67 -25.43 -6.88 0.78
CA GLN A 67 -24.98 -8.03 -0.02
C GLN A 67 -24.68 -7.63 -1.47
N SER A 68 -25.55 -6.83 -2.08
CA SER A 68 -25.33 -6.28 -3.43
C SER A 68 -24.05 -5.44 -3.52
N PHE A 69 -23.74 -4.68 -2.46
CA PHE A 69 -22.48 -3.95 -2.35
C PHE A 69 -21.27 -4.89 -2.27
N TYR A 70 -21.28 -5.88 -1.37
CA TYR A 70 -20.15 -6.82 -1.24
C TYR A 70 -19.89 -7.60 -2.54
N GLN A 71 -20.95 -8.02 -3.24
CA GLN A 71 -20.84 -8.67 -4.55
C GLN A 71 -20.23 -7.77 -5.63
N SER A 72 -20.35 -6.46 -5.48
CA SER A 72 -19.91 -5.49 -6.49
C SER A 72 -18.55 -4.89 -6.16
N TYR A 73 -18.26 -4.65 -4.89
CA TYR A 73 -17.12 -3.86 -4.47
C TYR A 73 -16.23 -4.58 -3.47
N GLY A 74 -16.59 -5.80 -3.08
CA GLY A 74 -15.88 -6.55 -2.05
C GLY A 74 -16.03 -5.90 -0.68
N ASP A 75 -14.99 -6.01 0.12
CA ASP A 75 -15.04 -5.75 1.55
C ASP A 75 -14.67 -4.31 1.93
N ILE A 76 -14.66 -3.39 0.95
CA ILE A 76 -14.16 -2.03 1.14
C ILE A 76 -14.98 -1.18 2.12
N SER A 77 -16.23 -1.56 2.41
CA SER A 77 -17.06 -0.86 3.39
C SER A 77 -16.50 -0.96 4.81
N TYR A 78 -15.80 -2.05 5.14
CA TYR A 78 -15.16 -2.21 6.45
C TYR A 78 -14.03 -1.20 6.70
N LEU A 79 -13.45 -0.61 5.64
CA LEU A 79 -12.47 0.48 5.77
C LEU A 79 -13.03 1.71 6.49
N LEU A 80 -14.36 1.89 6.51
CA LEU A 80 -14.99 2.97 7.25
C LEU A 80 -14.78 2.84 8.76
N ASP A 81 -14.64 1.62 9.26
CA ASP A 81 -14.53 1.30 10.69
C ASP A 81 -13.09 1.01 11.13
N ILE A 82 -12.15 0.89 10.19
CA ILE A 82 -10.73 0.79 10.49
C ILE A 82 -10.21 2.11 11.04
N LYS A 83 -9.80 2.10 12.30
CA LYS A 83 -9.12 3.22 12.94
C LYS A 83 -7.66 3.29 12.52
N VAL A 84 -7.17 4.50 12.27
CA VAL A 84 -5.75 4.74 12.00
C VAL A 84 -5.12 5.35 13.24
N ASP A 85 -4.22 4.57 13.87
CA ASP A 85 -3.34 5.07 14.92
C ASP A 85 -2.33 6.04 14.28
N LYS A 86 -2.50 7.33 14.58
CA LYS A 86 -1.67 8.40 14.02
C LYS A 86 -0.23 8.34 14.54
N HIS A 87 -0.02 7.87 15.77
CA HIS A 87 1.30 7.76 16.38
C HIS A 87 2.07 6.59 15.75
N LEU A 88 1.43 5.43 15.63
CA LEU A 88 2.00 4.29 14.92
C LEU A 88 2.30 4.66 13.46
N PHE A 89 1.37 5.31 12.77
CA PHE A 89 1.54 5.69 11.37
C PHE A 89 2.79 6.58 11.20
N ARG A 90 2.93 7.62 12.02
CA ARG A 90 4.09 8.52 11.95
C ARG A 90 5.40 7.83 12.27
N ALA A 91 5.41 6.94 13.26
CA ALA A 91 6.58 6.14 13.61
C ALA A 91 6.97 5.20 12.46
N MET A 92 6.01 4.45 11.92
CA MET A 92 6.23 3.50 10.83
C MET A 92 6.78 4.17 9.56
N VAL A 93 6.31 5.38 9.22
CA VAL A 93 6.85 6.14 8.07
C VAL A 93 8.35 6.37 8.18
N GLN A 94 8.91 6.54 9.38
CA GLN A 94 10.36 6.74 9.56
C GLN A 94 11.19 5.55 9.03
N PHE A 95 10.60 4.36 9.02
CA PHE A 95 11.26 3.13 8.57
C PHE A 95 11.03 2.84 7.09
N TRP A 96 10.37 3.73 6.35
CA TRP A 96 10.20 3.57 4.90
C TRP A 96 11.51 3.83 4.15
N ASN A 97 12.01 2.81 3.47
CA ASN A 97 13.19 2.88 2.62
C ASN A 97 12.79 3.23 1.18
N ALA A 98 12.98 4.51 0.82
CA ALA A 98 12.52 5.03 -0.46
C ALA A 98 13.25 4.45 -1.69
N ALA A 99 14.47 3.95 -1.52
CA ALA A 99 15.25 3.36 -2.61
C ALA A 99 14.83 1.92 -2.93
N TYR A 100 14.36 1.18 -1.91
CA TYR A 100 13.97 -0.24 -2.03
C TYR A 100 12.45 -0.43 -2.05
N LYS A 101 11.66 0.63 -1.75
CA LYS A 101 10.19 0.61 -1.73
C LYS A 101 9.63 -0.39 -0.73
N CYS A 102 10.27 -0.49 0.43
CA CYS A 102 9.88 -1.38 1.52
C CYS A 102 10.06 -0.67 2.87
N PHE A 103 9.48 -1.22 3.92
CA PHE A 103 9.84 -0.87 5.29
C PHE A 103 11.02 -1.72 5.73
N THR A 104 12.05 -1.08 6.28
CA THR A 104 13.21 -1.76 6.84
C THR A 104 13.23 -1.55 8.35
N PHE A 105 12.96 -2.59 9.12
CA PHE A 105 13.01 -2.58 10.59
C PHE A 105 14.21 -3.40 11.05
N GLY A 106 15.29 -2.74 11.48
CA GLY A 106 16.54 -3.45 11.82
C GLY A 106 17.06 -4.28 10.64
N GLU A 107 17.06 -5.60 10.79
CA GLU A 107 17.55 -6.56 9.79
C GLU A 107 16.46 -7.19 8.92
N VAL A 108 15.23 -6.67 8.99
CA VAL A 108 14.10 -7.21 8.23
C VAL A 108 13.54 -6.19 7.25
N ASP A 109 13.09 -6.70 6.10
CA ASP A 109 12.28 -5.95 5.15
C ASP A 109 10.88 -6.52 5.06
N LEU A 110 9.90 -5.61 5.02
CA LEU A 110 8.49 -5.93 4.82
C LEU A 110 7.89 -4.93 3.82
N VAL A 111 6.99 -5.41 2.98
CA VAL A 111 6.32 -4.59 1.96
C VAL A 111 4.85 -5.00 1.83
N PRO A 112 3.91 -4.05 1.71
CA PRO A 112 2.56 -4.37 1.26
C PRO A 112 2.59 -4.98 -0.15
N THR A 113 2.04 -6.19 -0.31
CA THR A 113 2.11 -6.91 -1.59
C THR A 113 0.79 -6.85 -2.37
N LEU A 114 0.87 -7.02 -3.70
CA LEU A 114 -0.31 -7.12 -4.57
C LEU A 114 -1.25 -8.22 -4.09
N GLU A 115 -0.70 -9.36 -3.67
CA GLU A 115 -1.49 -10.50 -3.28
C GLU A 115 -2.17 -10.30 -1.92
N GLU A 116 -1.50 -9.68 -0.94
CA GLU A 116 -2.10 -9.33 0.34
C GLU A 116 -3.25 -8.34 0.17
N TYR A 117 -3.05 -7.27 -0.61
CA TYR A 117 -4.09 -6.27 -0.83
C TYR A 117 -5.25 -6.82 -1.66
N THR A 118 -4.97 -7.73 -2.58
CA THR A 118 -6.02 -8.46 -3.32
C THR A 118 -6.87 -9.32 -2.37
N ALA A 119 -6.23 -10.03 -1.45
CA ALA A 119 -6.92 -10.85 -0.45
C ALA A 119 -7.73 -10.01 0.56
N LEU A 120 -7.20 -8.85 0.98
CA LEU A 120 -7.88 -7.93 1.89
C LEU A 120 -9.16 -7.35 1.29
N LEU A 121 -9.10 -6.90 0.03
CA LEU A 121 -10.21 -6.15 -0.58
C LEU A 121 -11.31 -7.05 -1.14
N ARG A 122 -11.01 -8.32 -1.47
CA ARG A 122 -11.97 -9.29 -2.04
C ARG A 122 -12.81 -8.74 -3.20
N CYS A 123 -12.28 -7.82 -4.01
CA CYS A 123 -13.06 -7.18 -5.08
C CYS A 123 -13.41 -8.19 -6.19
N PRO A 124 -14.71 -8.46 -6.45
CA PRO A 124 -15.14 -9.27 -7.57
C PRO A 124 -15.01 -8.51 -8.90
N LYS A 125 -15.03 -9.21 -10.04
CA LYS A 125 -15.13 -8.59 -11.37
C LYS A 125 -16.52 -7.95 -11.51
N VAL A 126 -16.59 -6.62 -11.58
CA VAL A 126 -17.84 -5.85 -11.58
C VAL A 126 -18.44 -5.74 -13.00
N GLN A 127 -19.78 -5.77 -13.13
CA GLN A 127 -20.50 -5.36 -14.34
C GLN A 127 -21.66 -4.38 -14.04
N VAL A 128 -21.83 -3.42 -14.97
CA VAL A 128 -22.99 -2.52 -15.32
C VAL A 128 -22.97 -1.05 -14.79
N ARG A 129 -23.56 -0.12 -15.59
CA ARG A 129 -23.14 1.24 -16.04
C ARG A 129 -23.79 2.50 -15.40
N LYS A 130 -22.95 3.55 -15.32
CA LYS A 130 -23.07 5.04 -15.57
C LYS A 130 -23.76 6.07 -14.63
N ALA A 131 -22.88 6.98 -14.20
CA ALA A 131 -22.87 8.47 -14.11
C ALA A 131 -23.51 9.21 -12.91
N TYR A 132 -22.68 9.98 -12.16
CA TYR A 132 -23.15 10.99 -11.19
C TYR A 132 -22.36 12.28 -11.21
N ALA A 133 -23.12 13.37 -11.13
CA ALA A 133 -22.68 14.72 -10.83
C ALA A 133 -22.71 14.98 -9.31
N LYS A 134 -21.91 15.95 -8.90
CA LYS A 134 -21.44 16.21 -7.54
C LYS A 134 -22.37 17.23 -6.85
N GLU A 135 -23.20 16.80 -5.89
CA GLU A 135 -23.65 17.58 -4.73
C GLU A 135 -24.41 16.71 -3.68
N ASN A 136 -24.27 17.09 -2.40
CA ASN A 136 -24.65 16.43 -1.14
C ASN A 136 -24.74 14.89 -1.15
N LEU A 137 -23.66 14.23 -0.75
CA LEU A 137 -23.50 12.77 -0.83
C LEU A 137 -24.62 11.98 -0.15
N ARG A 138 -25.04 12.39 1.06
CA ARG A 138 -26.16 11.75 1.76
C ARG A 138 -27.46 11.82 0.99
N ASP A 139 -27.81 12.98 0.44
CA ASP A 139 -29.05 13.12 -0.34
C ASP A 139 -28.93 12.37 -1.67
N LEU A 140 -27.75 12.39 -2.28
CA LEU A 140 -27.47 11.68 -3.52
C LEU A 140 -27.57 10.15 -3.36
N VAL A 141 -27.06 9.59 -2.26
CA VAL A 141 -27.14 8.14 -2.00
C VAL A 141 -28.52 7.75 -1.45
N LEU A 142 -29.20 8.57 -0.66
CA LEU A 142 -30.47 8.15 -0.05
C LEU A 142 -31.69 8.45 -0.92
N ALA A 143 -31.66 9.53 -1.71
CA ALA A 143 -32.81 9.97 -2.52
C ALA A 143 -32.77 9.47 -3.97
N HIS A 144 -31.68 8.83 -4.43
CA HIS A 144 -31.62 8.34 -5.81
C HIS A 144 -32.58 7.16 -6.00
N PRO A 145 -33.49 7.20 -7.00
CA PRO A 145 -34.56 6.21 -7.16
C PRO A 145 -34.06 4.81 -7.53
N ASP A 146 -32.90 4.73 -8.18
CA ASP A 146 -32.24 3.49 -8.57
C ASP A 146 -31.27 3.01 -7.47
N GLU A 147 -31.47 1.81 -6.96
CA GLU A 147 -30.63 1.18 -5.93
C GLU A 147 -29.20 0.95 -6.38
N ARG A 148 -28.99 0.48 -7.60
CA ARG A 148 -27.63 0.19 -8.09
C ARG A 148 -26.80 1.47 -8.09
N LYS A 149 -27.42 2.55 -8.53
CA LYS A 149 -26.83 3.88 -8.57
C LYS A 149 -26.42 4.37 -7.19
N ARG A 150 -27.26 4.13 -6.17
CA ARG A 150 -26.94 4.43 -4.76
C ARG A 150 -25.70 3.68 -4.28
N ILE A 151 -25.61 2.39 -4.62
CA ILE A 151 -24.46 1.54 -4.30
C ILE A 151 -23.18 2.07 -4.96
N ASP A 152 -23.24 2.40 -6.25
CA ASP A 152 -22.09 2.88 -7.01
C ASP A 152 -21.58 4.25 -6.49
N ILE A 153 -22.49 5.18 -6.18
CA ILE A 153 -22.13 6.50 -5.58
C ILE A 153 -21.44 6.30 -4.23
N PHE A 154 -21.98 5.41 -3.40
CA PHE A 154 -21.42 5.11 -2.09
C PHE A 154 -20.01 4.49 -2.22
N ALA A 155 -19.84 3.53 -3.14
CA ALA A 155 -18.54 2.94 -3.43
C ALA A 155 -17.54 3.97 -3.94
N LEU A 156 -17.92 4.82 -4.91
CA LEU A 156 -17.07 5.91 -5.42
C LEU A 156 -16.61 6.83 -4.29
N SER A 157 -17.47 7.07 -3.30
CA SER A 157 -17.14 7.89 -2.14
C SER A 157 -16.11 7.22 -1.23
N ILE A 158 -16.19 5.91 -1.01
CA ILE A 158 -15.13 5.16 -0.32
C ILE A 158 -13.82 5.22 -1.13
N TYR A 159 -13.88 5.02 -2.44
CA TYR A 159 -12.70 5.13 -3.30
C TYR A 159 -12.05 6.52 -3.21
N GLY A 160 -12.83 7.59 -3.29
CA GLY A 160 -12.30 8.95 -3.31
C GLY A 160 -11.92 9.51 -1.94
N LEU A 161 -12.60 9.12 -0.87
CA LEU A 161 -12.39 9.68 0.47
C LEU A 161 -11.53 8.81 1.38
N VAL A 162 -11.42 7.51 1.10
CA VAL A 162 -10.68 6.56 1.93
C VAL A 162 -9.51 5.93 1.18
N ILE A 163 -9.73 5.45 -0.04
CA ILE A 163 -8.69 4.69 -0.77
C ILE A 163 -7.70 5.62 -1.48
N PHE A 164 -8.21 6.67 -2.13
CA PHE A 164 -7.45 7.66 -2.89
C PHE A 164 -7.73 9.10 -2.39
N PRO A 165 -7.48 9.42 -1.11
CA PRO A 165 -7.82 10.71 -0.52
C PRO A 165 -6.85 11.81 -0.99
N LYS A 166 -7.16 12.48 -2.11
CA LYS A 166 -6.32 13.57 -2.63
C LYS A 166 -6.44 14.86 -1.82
N ALA A 167 -7.66 15.22 -1.48
CA ALA A 167 -8.02 16.41 -0.72
C ALA A 167 -9.18 16.09 0.22
N LEU A 168 -9.21 16.73 1.40
CA LEU A 168 -10.26 16.46 2.38
C LEU A 168 -11.64 16.85 1.82
N ARG A 169 -12.60 15.94 1.94
CA ARG A 169 -14.01 16.03 1.55
C ARG A 169 -14.24 16.10 0.04
N HIS A 170 -13.22 15.77 -0.76
CA HIS A 170 -13.28 15.85 -2.22
C HIS A 170 -12.88 14.53 -2.86
N VAL A 171 -13.67 14.10 -3.84
CA VAL A 171 -13.31 13.04 -4.79
C VAL A 171 -12.62 13.70 -5.99
N ASP A 172 -11.42 13.23 -6.30
CA ASP A 172 -10.61 13.69 -7.44
C ASP A 172 -11.11 13.05 -8.74
N GLU A 173 -11.03 13.80 -9.85
CA GLU A 173 -11.50 13.33 -11.16
C GLU A 173 -10.80 12.03 -11.61
N ALA A 174 -9.51 11.87 -11.30
CA ALA A 174 -8.77 10.65 -11.65
C ALA A 174 -9.31 9.41 -10.90
N VAL A 175 -9.95 9.60 -9.75
CA VAL A 175 -10.61 8.51 -9.01
C VAL A 175 -11.91 8.10 -9.71
N THR A 176 -12.69 9.06 -10.22
CA THR A 176 -13.87 8.77 -11.04
C THR A 176 -13.48 8.02 -12.32
N ASP A 177 -12.41 8.45 -13.00
CA ASP A 177 -11.86 7.75 -14.17
C ASP A 177 -11.39 6.32 -13.87
N LEU A 178 -10.77 6.10 -12.70
CA LEU A 178 -10.40 4.76 -12.25
C LEU A 178 -11.64 3.93 -11.95
N PHE A 179 -12.64 4.51 -11.27
CA PHE A 179 -13.87 3.82 -10.90
C PHE A 179 -14.61 3.28 -12.14
N ASP A 180 -14.69 4.07 -13.22
CA ASP A 180 -15.22 3.64 -14.52
C ASP A 180 -14.43 2.47 -15.15
N ARG A 181 -13.16 2.27 -14.76
CA ARG A 181 -12.33 1.15 -15.20
C ARG A 181 -12.48 -0.09 -14.32
N LEU A 182 -12.87 0.06 -13.05
CA LEU A 182 -13.20 -1.07 -12.18
C LEU A 182 -14.37 -1.86 -12.78
N GLU A 183 -15.32 -1.17 -13.43
CA GLU A 183 -16.41 -1.77 -14.22
C GLU A 183 -15.91 -2.69 -15.35
N LYS A 184 -14.66 -2.54 -15.80
CA LYS A 184 -14.04 -3.33 -16.87
C LYS A 184 -13.25 -4.52 -16.32
N GLY A 185 -13.41 -4.82 -15.02
CA GLY A 185 -12.68 -5.89 -14.33
C GLY A 185 -11.22 -5.55 -14.02
N ILE A 186 -10.82 -4.28 -14.09
CA ILE A 186 -9.48 -3.85 -13.69
C ILE A 186 -9.43 -3.80 -12.16
N THR A 187 -8.48 -4.50 -11.56
CA THR A 187 -8.26 -4.44 -10.11
C THR A 187 -7.70 -3.07 -9.69
N PRO A 188 -8.17 -2.47 -8.58
CA PRO A 188 -7.61 -1.22 -8.06
C PRO A 188 -6.27 -1.44 -7.36
N VAL A 189 -5.92 -2.68 -7.00
CA VAL A 189 -4.82 -3.01 -6.09
C VAL A 189 -3.46 -2.44 -6.56
N PRO A 190 -3.05 -2.55 -7.84
CA PRO A 190 -1.81 -1.94 -8.29
C PRO A 190 -1.78 -0.42 -8.10
N ALA A 191 -2.92 0.25 -8.31
CA ALA A 191 -3.02 1.69 -8.13
C ALA A 191 -2.96 2.09 -6.65
N ILE A 192 -3.59 1.31 -5.77
CA ILE A 192 -3.54 1.53 -4.31
C ILE A 192 -2.09 1.44 -3.81
N LEU A 193 -1.37 0.37 -4.20
CA LEU A 193 0.04 0.22 -3.82
C LEU A 193 0.92 1.32 -4.43
N ALA A 194 0.68 1.67 -5.69
CA ALA A 194 1.41 2.76 -6.35
C ALA A 194 1.30 4.06 -5.55
N GLU A 195 0.08 4.49 -5.21
CA GLU A 195 -0.12 5.75 -4.48
C GLU A 195 0.40 5.67 -3.04
N THR A 196 0.25 4.54 -2.36
CA THR A 196 0.85 4.32 -1.03
C THR A 196 2.37 4.50 -1.08
N PHE A 197 3.06 3.83 -2.01
CA PHE A 197 4.53 3.86 -2.08
C PHE A 197 5.04 5.22 -2.52
N ARG A 198 4.38 5.83 -3.52
CA ARG A 198 4.71 7.18 -3.98
C ARG A 198 4.53 8.19 -2.86
N SER A 199 3.45 8.09 -2.09
CA SER A 199 3.23 9.02 -1.00
C SER A 199 4.24 8.84 0.13
N LEU A 200 4.60 7.60 0.49
CA LEU A 200 5.66 7.34 1.48
C LEU A 200 7.02 7.87 0.99
N ASN A 201 7.35 7.65 -0.28
CA ASN A 201 8.56 8.21 -0.91
C ASN A 201 8.59 9.73 -0.85
N MET A 202 7.49 10.39 -1.22
CA MET A 202 7.37 11.84 -1.16
C MET A 202 7.58 12.35 0.28
N CYS A 203 6.88 11.77 1.25
CA CYS A 203 7.04 12.17 2.66
C CYS A 203 8.47 11.99 3.15
N ARG A 204 9.14 10.87 2.82
CA ARG A 204 10.53 10.62 3.21
C ARG A 204 11.51 11.59 2.55
N LYS A 205 11.42 11.76 1.23
CA LYS A 205 12.32 12.64 0.46
C LYS A 205 12.17 14.12 0.86
N SER A 206 10.95 14.57 1.10
CA SER A 206 10.71 15.96 1.53
C SER A 206 10.94 16.18 3.03
N GLY A 207 11.06 15.11 3.82
CA GLY A 207 11.11 15.17 5.29
C GLY A 207 9.84 15.69 5.95
N ASN A 208 8.81 15.97 5.17
CA ASN A 208 7.50 16.41 5.63
C ASN A 208 6.43 16.07 4.58
N GLY A 209 5.18 16.30 4.92
CA GLY A 209 4.09 16.31 3.97
C GLY A 209 2.91 15.48 4.42
N ARG A 210 1.88 15.42 3.58
CA ARG A 210 0.68 14.66 3.84
C ARG A 210 0.73 13.32 3.12
N PHE A 211 0.36 12.26 3.83
CA PHE A 211 0.15 10.96 3.22
C PHE A 211 -1.12 10.98 2.36
N ILE A 212 -0.98 10.59 1.09
CA ILE A 212 -2.02 10.50 0.07
C ILE A 212 -2.11 9.04 -0.35
N GLY A 213 -2.95 8.28 0.34
CA GLY A 213 -3.18 6.87 0.10
C GLY A 213 -4.13 6.29 1.14
N CYS A 214 -4.40 4.99 1.06
CA CYS A 214 -5.31 4.32 1.99
C CYS A 214 -4.58 3.96 3.29
N ALA A 215 -4.59 4.88 4.26
CA ALA A 215 -3.93 4.66 5.54
C ALA A 215 -4.53 3.48 6.32
N GLN A 216 -5.85 3.25 6.17
CA GLN A 216 -6.55 2.11 6.75
C GLN A 216 -5.95 0.78 6.28
N LEU A 217 -5.81 0.58 4.97
CA LEU A 217 -5.23 -0.66 4.42
C LEU A 217 -3.79 -0.87 4.88
N LEU A 218 -3.01 0.21 4.95
CA LEU A 218 -1.63 0.12 5.44
C LEU A 218 -1.58 -0.27 6.92
N MET A 219 -2.50 0.23 7.74
CA MET A 219 -2.63 -0.19 9.15
C MET A 219 -3.06 -1.64 9.29
N VAL A 220 -4.06 -2.09 8.52
CA VAL A 220 -4.47 -3.51 8.52
C VAL A 220 -3.29 -4.40 8.16
N TRP A 221 -2.56 -4.07 7.09
CA TRP A 221 -1.38 -4.80 6.68
C TRP A 221 -0.33 -4.86 7.78
N PHE A 222 -0.02 -3.72 8.40
CA PHE A 222 0.95 -3.67 9.49
C PHE A 222 0.51 -4.57 10.66
N HIS A 223 -0.74 -4.45 11.13
CA HIS A 223 -1.22 -5.28 12.24
C HIS A 223 -1.15 -6.79 11.94
N GLY A 224 -1.39 -7.20 10.69
CA GLY A 224 -1.29 -8.60 10.27
C GLY A 224 0.10 -9.22 10.38
N HIS A 225 1.16 -8.40 10.35
CA HIS A 225 2.55 -8.86 10.45
C HIS A 225 3.18 -8.64 11.83
N PHE A 226 2.66 -7.71 12.63
CA PHE A 226 3.32 -7.27 13.85
C PHE A 226 2.53 -7.53 15.13
N TRP A 227 1.27 -7.95 15.01
CA TRP A 227 0.46 -8.28 16.18
C TRP A 227 0.06 -9.75 16.14
N LYS A 228 0.72 -10.57 16.98
CA LYS A 228 0.33 -11.97 17.19
C LYS A 228 -1.06 -11.99 17.84
N VAL A 229 -2.09 -12.25 17.04
CA VAL A 229 -3.43 -12.50 17.58
C VAL A 229 -3.42 -13.93 18.12
N ASP A 230 -3.43 -14.07 19.45
CA ASP A 230 -3.62 -15.36 20.10
C ASP A 230 -4.93 -15.97 19.60
N LYS A 231 -4.84 -17.12 18.91
CA LYS A 231 -5.96 -17.99 18.50
C LYS A 231 -6.81 -17.57 17.29
N VAL A 232 -6.28 -16.83 16.32
CA VAL A 232 -6.90 -16.88 14.97
C VAL A 232 -6.28 -18.09 14.26
N SER A 233 -7.00 -19.22 14.27
CA SER A 233 -6.66 -20.33 13.38
C SER A 233 -6.55 -19.77 11.96
N TYR A 234 -5.48 -20.06 11.24
CA TYR A 234 -5.36 -19.71 9.81
C TYR A 234 -6.64 -20.14 9.10
N ARG A 235 -7.53 -19.19 8.80
CA ARG A 235 -8.79 -19.49 8.14
C ARG A 235 -8.50 -19.43 6.66
N VAL A 236 -8.45 -20.61 6.04
CA VAL A 236 -8.47 -20.73 4.59
C VAL A 236 -9.61 -19.85 4.09
N PHE A 237 -9.29 -18.94 3.18
CA PHE A 237 -10.22 -18.00 2.55
C PHE A 237 -11.55 -18.70 2.26
N SER A 238 -12.57 -18.40 3.06
CA SER A 238 -13.93 -18.85 2.83
C SER A 238 -14.75 -17.67 2.32
N GLU A 239 -15.79 -17.94 1.54
CA GLU A 239 -16.71 -16.90 1.08
C GLU A 239 -17.30 -16.07 2.24
N THR A 240 -17.34 -16.65 3.44
CA THR A 240 -17.86 -16.07 4.68
C THR A 240 -16.82 -15.32 5.52
N TYR A 241 -15.54 -15.36 5.17
CA TYR A 241 -14.46 -14.76 5.96
C TYR A 241 -13.91 -13.48 5.30
N SER A 242 -13.89 -12.39 6.06
CA SER A 242 -13.38 -11.09 5.62
C SER A 242 -12.28 -10.63 6.58
N PRO A 243 -11.03 -10.48 6.13
CA PRO A 243 -9.95 -9.95 6.96
C PRO A 243 -10.24 -8.52 7.44
N LEU A 244 -10.80 -7.67 6.56
CA LEU A 244 -11.16 -6.29 6.92
C LEU A 244 -12.29 -6.24 7.96
N LYS A 245 -13.26 -7.15 7.88
CA LYS A 245 -14.31 -7.27 8.90
C LYS A 245 -13.75 -7.65 10.26
N GLU A 246 -12.87 -8.65 10.31
CA GLU A 246 -12.26 -9.09 11.57
C GLU A 246 -11.42 -7.96 12.16
N GLU A 247 -10.60 -7.33 11.34
CA GLU A 247 -9.78 -6.19 11.71
C GLU A 247 -10.60 -5.02 12.28
N ALA A 248 -11.72 -4.67 11.64
CA ALA A 248 -12.62 -3.62 12.10
C ALA A 248 -13.28 -3.92 13.46
N ALA A 249 -13.42 -5.21 13.81
CA ALA A 249 -13.99 -5.63 15.08
C ALA A 249 -12.97 -5.64 16.23
N ILE A 250 -11.67 -5.65 15.93
CA ILE A 250 -10.62 -5.68 16.96
C ILE A 250 -10.52 -4.32 17.66
N GLN A 251 -10.72 -4.33 18.98
CA GLN A 251 -10.43 -3.16 19.82
C GLN A 251 -8.92 -3.09 20.09
N ARG A 252 -8.28 -2.02 19.63
CA ARG A 252 -6.86 -1.78 19.84
C ARG A 252 -6.60 -0.76 20.93
N ARG A 253 -5.42 -0.88 21.54
CA ARG A 253 -4.86 0.17 22.40
C ARG A 253 -4.47 1.36 21.54
N GLU A 254 -4.97 2.53 21.91
CA GLU A 254 -4.73 3.81 21.22
C GLU A 254 -3.85 4.76 22.06
N ASP A 255 -3.38 4.28 23.22
CA ASP A 255 -2.65 5.06 24.23
C ASP A 255 -1.12 4.98 24.11
N ILE A 256 -0.61 4.29 23.08
CA ILE A 256 0.83 4.18 22.85
C ILE A 256 1.33 5.45 22.16
N SER A 257 2.28 6.14 22.81
CA SER A 257 2.87 7.35 22.25
C SER A 257 3.75 7.05 21.04
N GLU A 258 4.00 8.08 20.23
CA GLU A 258 4.85 7.99 19.05
C GLU A 258 6.28 7.56 19.39
N GLU A 259 6.82 8.03 20.51
CA GLU A 259 8.16 7.68 21.01
C GLU A 259 8.21 6.20 21.40
N LYS A 260 7.15 5.70 22.04
CA LYS A 260 7.09 4.30 22.43
C LYS A 260 6.97 3.41 21.19
N TRP A 261 6.21 3.82 20.19
CA TRP A 261 6.17 3.14 18.90
C TRP A 261 7.53 3.15 18.20
N MET A 262 8.23 4.28 18.17
CA MET A 262 9.59 4.36 17.64
C MET A 262 10.54 3.38 18.34
N GLU A 263 10.51 3.31 19.68
CA GLU A 263 11.29 2.36 20.46
C GLU A 263 10.96 0.90 20.10
N ILE A 264 9.67 0.56 19.98
CA ILE A 264 9.21 -0.79 19.60
C ILE A 264 9.75 -1.15 18.21
N LEU A 265 9.58 -0.26 17.23
CA LEU A 265 9.96 -0.51 15.83
C LEU A 265 11.48 -0.54 15.63
N GLN A 266 12.24 0.25 16.39
CA GLN A 266 13.71 0.24 16.36
C GLN A 266 14.30 -1.08 16.90
N ASN A 267 13.65 -1.67 17.91
CA ASN A 267 14.13 -2.87 18.58
C ASN A 267 13.46 -4.16 18.06
N LEU A 268 12.73 -4.06 16.95
CA LEU A 268 11.96 -5.15 16.40
C LEU A 268 12.85 -6.26 15.88
N LYS A 269 12.52 -7.51 16.23
CA LYS A 269 13.27 -8.68 15.80
C LYS A 269 12.45 -9.59 14.90
N GLU A 270 13.15 -10.49 14.23
CA GLU A 270 12.55 -11.49 13.35
C GLU A 270 11.51 -12.37 14.07
N GLU A 271 11.73 -12.71 15.33
CA GLU A 271 10.78 -13.51 16.13
C GLU A 271 9.47 -12.77 16.46
N ASP A 272 9.45 -11.44 16.35
CA ASP A 272 8.28 -10.59 16.60
C ASP A 272 7.35 -10.53 15.39
N ILE A 273 7.82 -10.97 14.21
CA ILE A 273 7.11 -10.85 12.94
C ILE A 273 6.32 -12.11 12.65
N GLU A 274 5.00 -11.94 12.46
CA GLU A 274 4.21 -12.95 11.77
C GLU A 274 4.44 -12.80 10.26
N TRP A 275 5.35 -13.62 9.74
CA TRP A 275 5.72 -13.55 8.34
C TRP A 275 4.52 -13.72 7.40
N ARG A 276 3.63 -14.68 7.66
CA ARG A 276 2.47 -14.87 6.80
C ARG A 276 1.26 -14.27 7.46
N ALA A 277 0.76 -13.18 6.88
CA ALA A 277 -0.55 -12.68 7.26
C ALA A 277 -1.60 -13.80 7.12
N PHE A 278 -2.50 -13.90 8.08
CA PHE A 278 -3.44 -15.02 8.18
C PHE A 278 -4.44 -15.10 7.01
N TRP A 279 -4.58 -14.03 6.23
CA TRP A 279 -5.37 -13.96 4.99
C TRP A 279 -4.60 -14.32 3.71
N MET A 280 -3.30 -14.59 3.79
CA MET A 280 -2.44 -14.81 2.62
C MET A 280 -2.64 -16.23 2.04
N VAL A 281 -3.20 -16.30 0.84
CA VAL A 281 -3.51 -17.53 0.09
C VAL A 281 -2.54 -17.87 -1.07
N PRO A 282 -2.00 -16.93 -1.87
CA PRO A 282 -1.47 -17.22 -3.20
C PRO A 282 -0.38 -18.30 -3.24
N ASP A 283 -0.48 -19.16 -4.24
CA ASP A 283 0.51 -20.18 -4.59
C ASP A 283 1.59 -19.68 -5.57
N GLU A 284 1.42 -18.46 -6.08
CA GLU A 284 2.30 -17.84 -7.08
C GLU A 284 2.54 -16.37 -6.74
N ILE A 285 3.73 -15.86 -7.05
CA ILE A 285 4.14 -14.48 -6.77
C ILE A 285 4.50 -13.81 -8.08
N LEU A 286 3.82 -12.71 -8.42
CA LEU A 286 4.22 -11.87 -9.54
C LEU A 286 5.53 -11.18 -9.16
N TYR A 287 6.60 -11.34 -9.93
CA TYR A 287 7.89 -10.74 -9.56
C TYR A 287 8.49 -9.83 -10.62
N ARG A 288 7.98 -9.85 -11.86
CA ARG A 288 8.40 -8.95 -12.94
C ARG A 288 7.39 -8.89 -14.08
N CYS A 289 7.43 -7.80 -14.86
CA CYS A 289 6.59 -7.61 -16.03
C CYS A 289 7.42 -7.18 -17.25
N GLY A 290 7.23 -7.85 -18.39
CA GLY A 290 7.92 -7.57 -19.65
C GLY A 290 9.45 -7.55 -19.49
N ASN A 291 10.03 -6.40 -19.85
CA ASN A 291 11.47 -6.13 -19.78
C ASN A 291 11.90 -5.44 -18.48
N PHE A 292 10.98 -5.18 -17.55
CA PHE A 292 11.32 -4.67 -16.24
C PHE A 292 11.72 -5.83 -15.33
N ASP A 293 12.79 -5.68 -14.56
CA ASP A 293 13.26 -6.69 -13.60
C ASP A 293 12.52 -6.61 -12.25
N TRP A 294 11.47 -5.80 -12.20
CA TRP A 294 10.58 -5.52 -11.07
C TRP A 294 9.14 -5.40 -11.57
N VAL A 295 8.18 -5.26 -10.66
CA VAL A 295 6.75 -5.14 -10.99
C VAL A 295 6.38 -3.65 -11.07
N PRO A 296 6.01 -3.12 -12.25
CA PRO A 296 5.54 -1.75 -12.38
C PRO A 296 4.13 -1.56 -11.85
N LEU A 297 3.94 -0.67 -10.89
CA LEU A 297 2.64 -0.29 -10.35
C LEU A 297 2.17 1.01 -11.01
N LEU A 298 1.08 0.92 -11.78
CA LEU A 298 0.40 2.07 -12.37
C LEU A 298 -0.63 2.61 -11.37
N GLY A 299 -0.38 3.81 -10.87
CA GLY A 299 -1.29 4.60 -10.04
C GLY A 299 -2.23 5.49 -10.86
N ILE A 300 -2.94 6.37 -10.16
CA ILE A 300 -3.84 7.36 -10.73
C ILE A 300 -3.19 8.74 -10.92
N TRP A 301 -2.13 9.05 -10.15
CA TRP A 301 -1.37 10.29 -10.26
C TRP A 301 0.09 10.08 -10.69
N GLY A 302 0.51 8.83 -10.85
CA GLY A 302 1.84 8.47 -11.35
C GLY A 302 2.05 6.97 -11.36
N ALA A 303 3.32 6.56 -11.44
CA ALA A 303 3.72 5.17 -11.35
C ALA A 303 4.96 5.01 -10.47
N THR A 304 5.17 3.80 -9.99
CA THR A 304 6.41 3.36 -9.32
C THR A 304 6.63 1.88 -9.63
N GLY A 305 7.83 1.38 -9.40
CA GLY A 305 8.13 -0.05 -9.33
C GLY A 305 8.14 -0.54 -7.90
N TYR A 306 8.00 -1.85 -7.73
CA TYR A 306 8.35 -2.55 -6.49
C TYR A 306 8.83 -3.97 -6.80
N THR A 307 9.58 -4.55 -5.87
CA THR A 307 10.13 -5.90 -6.02
C THR A 307 9.59 -6.80 -4.89
N PRO A 308 8.61 -7.68 -5.17
CA PRO A 308 8.13 -8.71 -4.21
C PRO A 308 9.22 -9.64 -3.69
N LEU A 309 10.31 -9.80 -4.46
CA LEU A 309 11.46 -10.61 -4.05
C LEU A 309 12.16 -10.04 -2.81
N LEU A 310 11.95 -8.78 -2.42
CA LEU A 310 12.46 -8.22 -1.16
C LEU A 310 11.77 -8.80 0.09
N ALA A 311 10.59 -9.40 -0.08
CA ALA A 311 9.75 -9.85 1.02
C ALA A 311 9.27 -11.29 0.85
N LEU A 312 10.10 -12.17 0.29
CA LEU A 312 9.76 -13.58 0.08
C LEU A 312 9.36 -14.29 1.38
N ARG A 313 9.92 -13.84 2.50
CA ARG A 313 9.56 -14.34 3.82
C ARG A 313 8.08 -14.15 4.14
N GLN A 314 7.45 -13.08 3.65
CA GLN A 314 6.00 -12.86 3.83
C GLN A 314 5.17 -14.00 3.23
N TYR A 315 5.73 -14.65 2.21
CA TYR A 315 5.13 -15.79 1.52
C TYR A 315 5.52 -17.15 2.12
N LYS A 316 6.17 -17.18 3.30
CA LYS A 316 6.86 -18.34 3.90
C LYS A 316 7.87 -19.01 2.95
N LEU A 317 8.49 -18.22 2.08
CA LEU A 317 9.55 -18.67 1.19
C LEU A 317 10.93 -18.35 1.76
N ARG A 318 11.92 -19.07 1.23
CA ARG A 318 13.33 -18.78 1.47
C ARG A 318 13.71 -17.45 0.84
N GLN A 319 14.30 -16.56 1.64
CA GLN A 319 14.79 -15.27 1.19
C GLN A 319 16.16 -15.41 0.52
N PHE A 320 16.25 -15.02 -0.74
CA PHE A 320 17.49 -14.91 -1.50
C PHE A 320 17.70 -13.45 -1.94
N ILE A 321 18.85 -13.16 -2.55
CA ILE A 321 19.19 -11.79 -3.00
C ILE A 321 18.20 -11.33 -4.08
N PRO A 322 17.40 -10.29 -3.83
CA PRO A 322 16.47 -9.76 -4.81
C PRO A 322 17.18 -8.91 -5.86
N VAL A 323 16.57 -8.75 -7.04
CA VAL A 323 16.97 -7.72 -8.01
C VAL A 323 16.42 -6.38 -7.56
N THR A 324 17.31 -5.42 -7.31
CA THR A 324 16.95 -4.07 -6.86
C THR A 324 17.49 -2.97 -7.78
N TYR A 325 18.35 -3.31 -8.75
CA TYR A 325 18.89 -2.36 -9.70
C TYR A 325 17.79 -1.55 -10.42
N GLY A 326 17.96 -0.23 -10.45
CA GLY A 326 17.04 0.70 -11.11
C GLY A 326 15.75 0.98 -10.33
N LEU A 327 15.54 0.36 -9.17
CA LEU A 327 14.31 0.50 -8.38
C LEU A 327 14.17 1.88 -7.73
N ALA A 328 15.28 2.54 -7.36
CA ALA A 328 15.21 3.90 -6.82
C ALA A 328 14.70 4.93 -7.85
N GLN A 329 14.92 4.67 -9.15
CA GLN A 329 14.64 5.62 -10.25
C GLN A 329 13.36 5.29 -11.05
N CYS A 330 12.63 4.25 -10.68
CA CYS A 330 11.45 3.79 -11.44
C CYS A 330 10.18 4.64 -11.26
N GLU A 331 10.18 5.60 -10.33
CA GLU A 331 9.03 6.43 -10.00
C GLU A 331 8.91 7.67 -10.91
N PHE A 332 7.70 7.99 -11.37
CA PHE A 332 7.43 9.24 -12.11
C PHE A 332 5.96 9.69 -11.96
N SER A 333 5.70 11.00 -11.98
CA SER A 333 4.35 11.55 -11.96
C SER A 333 3.75 11.66 -13.36
N PHE A 334 2.42 11.61 -13.48
CA PHE A 334 1.72 11.94 -14.73
C PHE A 334 1.76 13.43 -15.08
N LYS A 335 2.32 14.27 -14.21
CA LYS A 335 2.66 15.66 -14.53
C LYS A 335 4.02 15.81 -15.22
N ASP A 336 4.86 14.77 -15.20
CA ASP A 336 6.21 14.83 -15.75
C ASP A 336 6.21 14.82 -17.28
N ALA A 337 7.27 15.36 -17.87
CA ALA A 337 7.47 15.28 -19.32
C ALA A 337 7.52 13.81 -19.79
N HIS A 338 6.95 13.56 -20.97
CA HIS A 338 6.93 12.24 -21.62
C HIS A 338 6.21 11.11 -20.85
N TYR A 339 5.44 11.40 -19.79
CA TYR A 339 4.75 10.37 -19.01
C TYR A 339 3.88 9.43 -19.86
N LYS A 340 3.20 9.93 -20.91
CA LYS A 340 2.37 9.12 -21.82
C LYS A 340 3.16 8.00 -22.52
N LYS A 341 4.44 8.22 -22.82
CA LYS A 341 5.30 7.17 -23.39
C LYS A 341 5.60 6.12 -22.32
N LYS A 342 6.03 6.53 -21.14
CA LYS A 342 6.30 5.64 -20.01
C LYS A 342 5.07 4.81 -19.62
N VAL A 343 3.88 5.42 -19.56
CA VAL A 343 2.63 4.71 -19.26
C VAL A 343 2.31 3.63 -20.31
N ARG A 344 2.56 3.88 -21.60
CA ARG A 344 2.39 2.87 -22.64
C ARG A 344 3.38 1.72 -22.46
N GLU A 345 4.64 2.01 -22.20
CA GLU A 345 5.68 0.99 -21.94
C GLU A 345 5.32 0.12 -20.73
N LEU A 346 4.86 0.72 -19.63
CA LEU A 346 4.39 -0.04 -18.45
C LEU A 346 3.16 -0.88 -18.80
N SER A 347 2.18 -0.31 -19.50
CA SER A 347 0.95 -1.01 -19.90
C SER A 347 1.25 -2.20 -20.83
N ASP A 348 2.22 -2.07 -21.72
CA ASP A 348 2.68 -3.15 -22.58
C ASP A 348 3.44 -4.23 -21.80
N ALA A 349 4.23 -3.85 -20.79
CA ALA A 349 4.90 -4.80 -19.91
C ALA A 349 3.92 -5.68 -19.12
N TRP A 350 2.79 -5.12 -18.69
CA TRP A 350 1.72 -5.88 -18.01
C TRP A 350 1.04 -6.93 -18.89
N LYS A 351 1.23 -6.90 -20.22
CA LYS A 351 0.77 -7.98 -21.11
C LYS A 351 1.65 -9.24 -21.01
N GLN A 352 2.82 -9.13 -20.38
CA GLN A 352 3.82 -10.18 -20.26
C GLN A 352 4.25 -10.33 -18.80
N THR A 353 3.41 -10.96 -17.98
CA THR A 353 3.69 -11.13 -16.55
C THR A 353 4.51 -12.39 -16.29
N ARG A 354 5.48 -12.33 -15.37
CA ARG A 354 6.18 -13.52 -14.90
C ARG A 354 5.98 -13.77 -13.42
N TRP A 355 5.67 -15.02 -13.12
CA TRP A 355 5.28 -15.48 -11.80
C TRP A 355 6.25 -16.54 -11.32
N MET A 356 6.44 -16.60 -10.02
CA MET A 356 7.26 -17.61 -9.35
C MET A 356 6.36 -18.55 -8.57
N LYS A 357 6.56 -19.88 -8.71
CA LYS A 357 5.85 -20.86 -7.87
C LYS A 357 6.29 -20.75 -6.41
N ARG A 358 5.32 -20.84 -5.50
CA ARG A 358 5.57 -20.95 -4.06
C ARG A 358 5.98 -22.37 -3.70
N LEU A 359 7.23 -22.55 -3.27
CA LEU A 359 7.68 -23.77 -2.59
C LEU A 359 7.87 -23.46 -1.10
N ALA A 360 6.94 -23.86 -0.24
CA ALA A 360 7.05 -23.57 1.19
C ALA A 360 8.24 -24.32 1.80
N VAL A 361 9.29 -23.58 2.21
CA VAL A 361 10.51 -24.14 2.84
C VAL A 361 10.70 -23.61 4.27
N GLY A 362 9.73 -22.84 4.79
CA GLY A 362 9.88 -22.06 6.02
C GLY A 362 10.53 -20.69 5.75
N SER A 363 10.23 -19.70 6.60
CA SER A 363 10.72 -18.32 6.47
C SER A 363 12.21 -18.19 6.83
N ILE A 364 13.10 -18.85 6.08
CA ILE A 364 14.55 -18.84 6.29
C ILE A 364 15.27 -17.89 5.32
N VAL A 365 16.41 -17.34 5.75
CA VAL A 365 17.30 -16.52 4.91
C VAL A 365 18.45 -17.35 4.37
N THR A 366 18.95 -17.01 3.18
CA THR A 366 20.19 -17.57 2.64
C THR A 366 21.41 -16.83 3.20
N PRO A 367 22.58 -17.49 3.37
CA PRO A 367 23.81 -16.81 3.78
C PRO A 367 24.21 -15.69 2.82
N GLU A 368 23.96 -15.88 1.52
CA GLU A 368 24.24 -14.88 0.49
C GLU A 368 23.36 -13.64 0.67
N TYR A 369 22.08 -13.83 0.98
CA TYR A 369 21.17 -12.73 1.31
C TYR A 369 21.61 -11.98 2.56
N ASP A 370 21.95 -12.67 3.64
CA ASP A 370 22.43 -12.03 4.88
C ASP A 370 23.68 -11.17 4.61
N GLY A 371 24.62 -11.72 3.84
CA GLY A 371 25.82 -10.99 3.41
C GLY A 371 25.52 -9.78 2.52
N TRP A 372 24.56 -9.90 1.61
CA TRP A 372 24.10 -8.78 0.79
C TRP A 372 23.40 -7.71 1.63
N PHE A 373 22.47 -8.10 2.50
CA PHE A 373 21.68 -7.20 3.33
C PHE A 373 22.55 -6.34 4.23
N LYS A 374 23.60 -6.93 4.83
CA LYS A 374 24.56 -6.19 5.68
C LYS A 374 25.44 -5.21 4.91
N LYS A 375 25.64 -5.44 3.60
CA LYS A 375 26.50 -4.61 2.74
C LYS A 375 25.72 -3.58 1.94
N ARG A 376 24.42 -3.80 1.69
CA ARG A 376 23.60 -2.92 0.88
C ARG A 376 23.58 -1.52 1.49
N VAL A 377 23.61 -0.51 0.64
CA VAL A 377 23.46 0.87 1.10
C VAL A 377 22.02 1.05 1.60
N ASN A 378 21.86 1.34 2.88
CA ASN A 378 20.57 1.59 3.50
C ASN A 378 20.37 3.10 3.65
N ASP A 379 19.49 3.66 2.83
CA ASP A 379 19.09 5.07 2.88
C ASP A 379 17.99 5.34 3.91
N ASN A 380 17.58 4.31 4.67
CA ASN A 380 16.60 4.48 5.73
C ASN A 380 17.24 5.15 6.96
N VAL A 381 16.53 6.08 7.59
CA VAL A 381 17.01 6.72 8.82
C VAL A 381 16.03 6.45 9.94
N PRO A 382 16.43 5.59 10.89
CA PRO A 382 16.19 5.96 12.28
C PRO A 382 17.33 5.49 13.19
N ARG A 383 18.41 6.28 13.31
CA ARG A 383 19.29 6.22 14.50
C ARG A 383 19.10 7.51 15.28
N PRO A 384 18.66 7.47 16.55
CA PRO A 384 18.85 8.61 17.42
C PRO A 384 20.36 8.79 17.60
N SER A 385 20.92 9.91 17.18
CA SER A 385 22.21 10.31 17.73
C SER A 385 22.03 10.45 19.25
N LEU A 386 22.93 9.84 20.03
CA LEU A 386 22.99 10.05 21.49
C LEU A 386 23.31 11.52 21.86
N GLU A 387 23.53 12.38 20.87
CA GLU A 387 23.96 13.78 21.02
C GLU A 387 22.81 14.80 20.85
N ASN A 388 21.66 14.40 20.29
CA ASN A 388 20.52 15.31 20.15
C ASN A 388 19.75 15.44 21.47
N THR A 389 19.91 16.58 22.12
CA THR A 389 19.24 16.96 23.39
C THR A 389 17.76 17.33 23.23
N GLN A 390 17.22 17.33 22.01
CA GLN A 390 15.80 17.59 21.74
C GLN A 390 14.96 16.31 21.75
N PRO A 391 13.76 16.32 22.39
CA PRO A 391 12.85 15.18 22.35
C PRO A 391 12.40 14.89 20.91
N VAL A 392 12.33 13.60 20.55
CA VAL A 392 11.79 13.10 19.27
C VAL A 392 10.44 13.74 18.92
N VAL A 393 9.61 14.03 19.93
CA VAL A 393 8.33 14.77 19.83
C VAL A 393 8.46 16.10 19.08
N GLU A 394 9.51 16.89 19.32
CA GLU A 394 9.69 18.21 18.69
C GLU A 394 10.03 18.09 17.20
N HIS A 395 10.76 17.04 16.83
CA HIS A 395 11.06 16.73 15.44
C HIS A 395 9.84 16.24 14.66
N LEU A 396 8.84 15.66 15.34
CA LEU A 396 7.67 15.03 14.70
C LEU A 396 6.40 15.90 14.71
N ARG A 397 6.45 17.14 15.21
CA ARG A 397 5.32 18.08 15.14
C ARG A 397 4.87 18.30 13.68
N VAL A 398 3.63 17.91 13.40
CA VAL A 398 3.03 18.02 12.05
C VAL A 398 2.65 19.46 11.75
N VAL A 399 3.11 19.95 10.59
CA VAL A 399 2.68 21.23 10.02
C VAL A 399 1.54 20.97 9.02
N PRO A 400 0.43 21.73 9.06
CA PRO A 400 -0.65 21.60 8.08
C PRO A 400 -0.13 21.76 6.65
N SER A 401 -0.67 20.98 5.71
CA SER A 401 -0.29 21.08 4.29
C SER A 401 -0.81 22.38 3.67
N GLU A 402 -0.16 22.89 2.61
CA GLU A 402 -0.61 24.10 1.88
C GLU A 402 -2.08 24.01 1.45
N LEU A 403 -2.53 22.84 0.99
CA LEU A 403 -3.93 22.59 0.64
C LEU A 403 -4.89 22.68 1.83
N GLU A 404 -4.46 22.27 3.01
CA GLU A 404 -5.25 22.42 4.25
C GLU A 404 -5.28 23.88 4.70
N ILE A 405 -4.18 24.62 4.54
CA ILE A 405 -4.10 26.05 4.83
C ILE A 405 -5.03 26.83 3.89
N ILE A 406 -4.92 26.61 2.58
CA ILE A 406 -5.76 27.25 1.56
C ILE A 406 -7.25 26.94 1.82
N LYS A 407 -7.57 25.71 2.23
CA LYS A 407 -8.95 25.33 2.55
C LYS A 407 -9.45 26.00 3.83
N GLN A 408 -8.65 26.04 4.90
CA GLN A 408 -9.01 26.76 6.12
C GLN A 408 -9.24 28.24 5.85
N ASP A 409 -8.44 28.84 4.96
CA ASP A 409 -8.62 30.23 4.53
C ASP A 409 -9.87 30.45 3.67
N PHE A 410 -10.28 29.43 2.89
CA PHE A 410 -11.52 29.48 2.10
C PHE A 410 -12.76 29.29 2.99
N GLU A 411 -12.73 28.32 3.92
CA GLU A 411 -13.82 28.05 4.87
C GLU A 411 -14.01 29.18 5.91
N ARG A 412 -12.97 30.00 6.18
CA ARG A 412 -13.09 31.22 7.01
C ARG A 412 -13.73 32.41 6.28
N LYS A 413 -13.87 32.36 4.96
CA LYS A 413 -14.39 33.45 4.13
C LYS A 413 -15.85 33.24 3.68
N VAL A 414 -16.46 32.13 4.08
CA VAL A 414 -17.89 31.81 3.93
C VAL A 414 -18.52 31.85 5.31
#